data_AF-A0A2D5MP57-F1
#
_entry.id   AF-A0A2D5MP57-F1
#
_cell.length_a   1.000
_cell.length_b   1.000
_cell.length_c   1.000
_cell.angle_alpha   90.00
_cell.angle_beta   90.00
_cell.angle_gamma   90.00
#
_symmetry.space_group_name_H-M   'P 1'
#
loop_
_entity.id
_entity.type
_entity.pdbx_description
1 polymer ?
#
loop_
_entity_poly.entity_id
_entity_poly.type
_entity_poly.pdbx_seq_one_letter_code
_entity_poly.pdbx_strand_id
1 'polypeptide(L)'
;MSILTYTYGNFALELDKGKGIVWKDGLLLFKGFGYTAIKIYIENVPEHKHKFRSQLAMRQKVIFNKSPKDEPQIEKPQKKLKKR
;
A
#
# COMPACT_ATOMS: atom_id res chain seq x y z
N MET A 1 -6.39 -0.88 -25.92
CA MET A 1 -5.76 -0.91 -24.58
C MET A 1 -6.79 -1.49 -23.62
N SER A 2 -6.48 -2.56 -22.90
CA SER A 2 -7.43 -3.23 -22.00
C SER A 2 -7.28 -2.71 -20.57
N ILE A 3 -8.27 -1.96 -20.10
CA ILE A 3 -8.42 -1.59 -18.69
C ILE A 3 -9.04 -2.80 -17.98
N LEU A 4 -8.46 -3.25 -16.87
CA LEU A 4 -9.09 -4.27 -16.04
C LEU A 4 -9.95 -3.60 -14.98
N THR A 5 -11.25 -3.86 -15.03
CA THR A 5 -12.21 -3.31 -14.06
C THR A 5 -12.80 -4.44 -13.22
N TYR A 6 -12.75 -4.29 -11.89
CA TYR A 6 -13.34 -5.21 -10.93
C TYR A 6 -14.41 -4.47 -10.15
N THR A 7 -15.66 -4.91 -10.24
CA THR A 7 -16.78 -4.36 -9.48
C THR A 7 -17.22 -5.36 -8.42
N TYR A 8 -17.55 -4.87 -7.23
CA TYR A 8 -18.13 -5.68 -6.17
C TYR A 8 -18.94 -4.80 -5.22
N GLY A 9 -20.26 -5.04 -5.15
CA GLY A 9 -21.18 -4.17 -4.43
C GLY A 9 -21.01 -2.72 -4.90
N ASN A 10 -20.73 -1.83 -3.95
CA ASN A 10 -20.54 -0.40 -4.23
C ASN A 10 -19.09 0.00 -4.49
N PHE A 11 -18.15 -0.96 -4.56
CA PHE A 11 -16.75 -0.70 -4.86
C PHE A 11 -16.41 -1.07 -6.30
N ALA A 12 -15.64 -0.21 -6.96
CA ALA A 12 -15.05 -0.51 -8.25
C ALA A 12 -13.54 -0.24 -8.21
N LEU A 13 -12.77 -1.15 -8.80
CA LEU A 13 -11.32 -1.04 -8.95
C LEU A 13 -10.98 -1.10 -10.43
N GLU A 14 -10.42 -0.02 -10.96
CA GLU A 14 -9.85 0.04 -12.31
C GLU A 14 -8.33 -0.05 -12.23
N LEU A 15 -7.75 -0.91 -13.04
CA LEU A 15 -6.31 -1.08 -13.16
C LEU A 15 -5.87 -0.81 -14.60
N ASP A 16 -4.97 0.15 -14.76
CA ASP A 16 -4.38 0.54 -16.04
C ASP A 16 -2.86 0.60 -15.94
N LYS A 17 -2.18 -0.40 -16.51
CA LYS A 17 -0.70 -0.50 -16.67
C LYS A 17 0.14 0.08 -15.50
N GLY A 18 -0.27 -0.19 -14.26
CA GLY A 18 0.45 0.22 -13.05
C GLY A 18 -0.18 1.39 -12.29
N LYS A 19 -1.21 2.03 -12.84
CA LYS A 19 -2.11 2.93 -12.12
C LYS A 19 -3.35 2.16 -11.68
N GLY A 20 -3.89 2.54 -10.53
CA GLY A 20 -5.13 1.99 -10.02
C GLY A 20 -6.03 3.10 -9.51
N ILE A 21 -7.32 2.96 -9.81
CA ILE A 21 -8.38 3.84 -9.36
C ILE A 21 -9.37 3.01 -8.55
N VAL A 22 -9.69 3.48 -7.35
CA VAL A 22 -10.71 2.88 -6.49
C VAL A 22 -11.87 3.85 -6.39
N TRP A 23 -13.06 3.37 -6.74
CA TRP A 23 -14.32 4.05 -6.55
C TRP A 23 -15.11 3.38 -5.44
N LYS A 24 -15.85 4.17 -4.68
CA LYS A 24 -16.78 3.71 -3.66
C LYS A 24 -18.05 4.55 -3.75
N ASP A 25 -19.22 3.93 -3.94
CA ASP A 25 -20.52 4.62 -4.01
C ASP A 25 -20.53 5.75 -5.07
N GLY A 26 -19.80 5.57 -6.19
CA GLY A 26 -19.65 6.59 -7.23
C GLY A 26 -18.66 7.72 -6.90
N LEU A 27 -18.04 7.71 -5.71
CA LEU A 27 -17.02 8.66 -5.30
C LEU A 27 -15.62 8.10 -5.54
N LEU A 28 -14.70 8.98 -5.95
CA LEU A 28 -13.29 8.64 -6.12
C LEU A 28 -12.63 8.50 -4.74
N LEU A 29 -12.29 7.27 -4.35
CA LEU A 29 -11.64 6.99 -3.08
C LEU A 29 -10.12 7.12 -3.20
N PHE A 30 -9.55 6.64 -4.30
CA PHE A 30 -8.11 6.65 -4.51
C PHE A 30 -7.76 6.63 -6.00
N LYS A 31 -6.72 7.35 -6.40
CA LYS A 31 -6.11 7.28 -7.72
C LYS A 31 -4.60 7.39 -7.59
N GLY A 32 -3.89 6.37 -8.04
CA GLY A 32 -2.44 6.37 -7.92
C GLY A 32 -1.84 5.04 -8.35
N PHE A 33 -0.88 4.56 -7.57
CA PHE A 33 -0.19 3.31 -7.86
C PHE A 33 -1.12 2.11 -7.73
N GLY A 34 -1.09 1.21 -8.72
CA GLY A 34 -2.02 0.08 -8.83
C GLY A 34 -1.99 -0.87 -7.63
N TYR A 35 -0.80 -1.13 -7.08
CA TYR A 35 -0.68 -1.96 -5.87
C TYR A 35 -1.38 -1.32 -4.66
N THR A 36 -1.21 -0.01 -4.47
CA THR A 36 -1.86 0.71 -3.37
C THR A 36 -3.37 0.70 -3.53
N ALA A 37 -3.86 0.88 -4.77
CA ALA A 37 -5.28 0.77 -5.09
C ALA A 37 -5.84 -0.62 -4.77
N ILE A 38 -5.13 -1.68 -5.18
CA ILE A 38 -5.49 -3.08 -4.86
C ILE A 38 -5.56 -3.28 -3.34
N LYS A 39 -4.59 -2.76 -2.59
CA LYS A 39 -4.56 -2.90 -1.13
C LYS A 39 -5.78 -2.23 -0.48
N ILE A 40 -6.08 -0.99 -0.86
CA ILE A 40 -7.25 -0.24 -0.37
C ILE A 40 -8.54 -0.98 -0.72
N TYR A 41 -8.64 -1.52 -1.94
CA TYR A 41 -9.81 -2.27 -2.38
C TYR A 41 -10.01 -3.57 -1.56
N ILE A 42 -8.94 -4.34 -1.32
CA ILE A 42 -9.00 -5.60 -0.54
C ILE A 42 -9.34 -5.37 0.93
N GLU A 43 -8.87 -4.27 1.52
CA GLU A 43 -9.23 -3.89 2.90
C GLU A 43 -10.75 -3.69 3.04
N ASN A 44 -11.43 -3.25 1.99
CA ASN A 44 -12.88 -3.07 1.96
C ASN A 44 -13.64 -4.31 1.44
N VAL A 45 -13.04 -5.10 0.55
CA VAL A 45 -13.65 -6.28 -0.08
C VAL A 45 -12.73 -7.51 0.11
N PRO A 46 -12.77 -8.15 1.29
CA PRO A 46 -11.86 -9.25 1.62
C PRO A 46 -12.11 -10.50 0.75
N GLU A 47 -13.32 -10.70 0.21
CA GLU A 47 -13.63 -11.83 -0.69
C GLU A 47 -12.75 -11.84 -1.95
N HIS A 48 -12.42 -10.66 -2.48
CA HIS A 48 -11.60 -10.52 -3.68
C HIS A 48 -10.10 -10.65 -3.42
N LYS A 49 -9.68 -10.83 -2.16
CA LYS A 49 -8.27 -11.02 -1.78
C LYS A 49 -7.59 -12.15 -2.55
N HIS A 50 -8.33 -13.23 -2.83
CA HIS A 50 -7.80 -14.38 -3.57
C HIS A 50 -7.40 -14.04 -5.00
N LYS A 51 -8.12 -13.12 -5.66
CA LYS A 51 -7.86 -12.69 -7.05
C LYS A 51 -6.55 -11.90 -7.18
N PHE A 52 -6.15 -11.22 -6.10
CA PHE A 52 -4.97 -10.35 -6.08
C PHE A 52 -3.77 -10.96 -5.35
N ARG A 53 -3.83 -12.26 -5.01
CA ARG A 53 -2.79 -12.94 -4.22
C ARG A 53 -1.41 -12.86 -4.90
N SER A 54 -1.37 -13.02 -6.22
CA SER A 54 -0.14 -12.94 -7.01
C SER A 54 0.51 -11.56 -6.91
N GLN A 55 -0.26 -10.49 -7.06
CA GLN A 55 0.19 -9.10 -6.99
C GLN A 55 0.65 -8.73 -5.57
N LEU A 56 -0.01 -9.26 -4.54
CA LEU A 56 0.39 -9.08 -3.14
C LEU A 56 1.69 -9.82 -2.80
N ALA A 57 1.91 -10.99 -3.40
CA ALA A 57 3.09 -11.82 -3.16
C ALA A 57 4.35 -11.33 -3.90
N MET A 58 4.21 -10.46 -4.91
CA MET A 58 5.35 -9.93 -5.69
C MET A 58 6.32 -9.08 -4.87
N ARG A 59 5.92 -8.59 -3.68
CA ARG A 59 6.81 -7.78 -2.86
C ARG A 59 7.90 -8.66 -2.25
N GLN A 60 9.15 -8.39 -2.62
CA GLN A 60 10.31 -8.97 -1.96
C GLN A 60 10.26 -8.60 -0.47
N LYS A 61 10.31 -9.61 0.41
CA LYS A 61 10.41 -9.37 1.85
C LYS A 61 11.75 -8.66 2.10
N VAL A 62 11.73 -7.57 2.85
CA VAL A 62 12.96 -6.93 3.31
C VAL A 62 13.65 -7.92 4.24
N ILE A 63 14.76 -8.49 3.78
CA ILE A 63 15.57 -9.40 4.59
C ILE A 63 16.48 -8.51 5.44
N PHE A 64 16.07 -8.21 6.67
CA PHE A 64 16.96 -7.61 7.65
C PHE A 64 17.92 -8.70 8.17
N ASN A 65 19.02 -8.93 7.47
CA ASN A 65 20.10 -9.83 7.92
C ASN A 65 20.97 -9.20 9.01
N LYS A 66 20.38 -8.51 10.00
CA LYS A 66 21.12 -7.96 11.14
C LYS A 66 20.35 -8.19 12.43
N SER A 67 20.97 -8.96 13.32
CA SER A 67 20.60 -9.07 14.72
C SER A 67 20.60 -7.67 15.36
N PRO A 68 19.74 -7.39 16.36
CA PRO A 68 19.66 -6.09 17.05
C PRO A 68 20.93 -5.68 17.83
N LYS A 69 22.07 -6.34 17.61
CA LYS A 69 23.38 -6.00 18.19
C LYS A 69 24.21 -5.03 17.33
N ASP A 70 23.83 -4.80 16.07
CA ASP A 70 24.57 -3.94 15.13
C ASP A 70 23.85 -2.63 14.80
N GLU A 71 23.11 -2.05 15.75
CA GLU A 71 22.59 -0.69 15.59
C GLU A 71 23.72 0.32 15.86
N PRO A 72 24.14 1.15 14.87
CA PRO A 72 25.03 2.27 15.16
C PRO A 72 24.28 3.22 16.11
N GLN A 73 24.83 3.44 17.30
CA GLN A 73 24.29 4.43 18.24
C GLN A 73 24.40 5.81 17.59
N ILE A 74 23.33 6.27 16.94
CA ILE A 74 23.23 7.65 16.51
C ILE A 74 23.06 8.46 17.81
N GLU A 75 24.13 9.12 18.24
CA GLU A 75 24.08 10.05 19.37
C GLU A 75 22.96 11.07 19.11
N LYS A 76 21.88 10.98 19.89
CA LYS A 76 20.79 11.95 19.82
C LYS A 76 21.38 13.32 20.15
N PRO A 77 21.29 14.33 19.28
CA PRO A 77 21.80 15.65 19.59
C PRO A 77 21.06 16.20 20.82
N GLN A 78 21.78 16.36 21.92
CA GLN A 78 21.25 16.99 23.12
C GLN A 78 21.02 18.47 22.84
N LYS A 79 19.79 18.84 22.44
CA LYS A 79 19.38 20.25 22.46
C LYS A 79 19.41 20.73 23.91
N LYS A 80 20.49 21.41 24.31
CA LYS A 80 20.50 22.20 25.54
C LYS A 80 19.51 23.34 25.36
N LEU A 81 18.31 23.22 25.94
CA LEU A 81 17.41 24.36 26.08
C LEU A 81 18.13 25.41 26.95
N LYS A 82 18.52 26.54 26.33
CA LYS A 82 18.97 27.72 27.05
C LYS A 82 17.76 28.24 27.85
N LYS A 83 17.76 28.05 29.17
CA LYS A 83 16.81 28.77 30.03
C LYS A 83 17.16 30.27 29.93
N ARG A 84 16.13 31.08 29.64
CA ARG A 84 16.19 32.54 29.66
C ARG A 84 16.38 33.03 31.09
#